data_AF-A5KD06-F1
#
_entry.id   AF-A5KD06-F1
#
_cell.length_a   1.000
_cell.length_b   1.000
_cell.length_c   1.000
_cell.angle_alpha   90.00
_cell.angle_beta   90.00
_cell.angle_gamma   90.00
#
_symmetry.space_group_name_H-M   'P 1'
#
loop_
_entity.id
_entity.type
_entity.pdbx_description
1 polymer ?
#
loop_
_entity_poly.entity_id
_entity_poly.type
_entity_poly.pdbx_seq_one_letter_code
_entity_poly.pdbx_strand_id
1 'polypeptide(L)'
;MSGKDPDYSFFENFESCYKIECKKEQANFVTEYTNYCKDTQFTYNNGNQVVHICKNMVKLYNSAILEHGYSKKHFTQNNVPEFINYWINKELTKAGINDDMRSQFCKKLDSITHNFDNQQLLKNKIYDIKKKDVKAMNILYEFYKIFYELAQKGNNYLQDFLVNFRKNYNEGLIKCFNGADVKFCHELNKYIKFYEQRKGQLSNICDNNKCPSLKKLTLLLSPSKKELLNIAENGYKLIGSLHISYLDGLYSTETDDVY
;
A
#
# COMPACT_ATOMS: atom_id res chain seq x y z
N MET A 1 -19.44 3.59 -12.69
CA MET A 1 -18.08 3.23 -12.19
C MET A 1 -18.24 2.52 -10.85
N SER A 2 -18.03 1.20 -10.78
CA SER A 2 -18.28 0.38 -9.57
C SER A 2 -16.98 -0.18 -8.97
N GLY A 3 -16.06 0.70 -8.58
CA GLY A 3 -14.90 0.30 -7.78
C GLY A 3 -15.28 0.27 -6.29
N LYS A 4 -14.80 -0.72 -5.54
CA LYS A 4 -14.95 -0.77 -4.08
C LYS A 4 -13.90 0.11 -3.41
N ASP A 5 -14.17 0.45 -2.15
CA ASP A 5 -13.21 1.19 -1.33
C ASP A 5 -11.94 0.35 -1.11
N PRO A 6 -10.76 0.99 -1.09
CA PRO A 6 -9.50 0.31 -0.83
C PRO A 6 -9.42 -0.24 0.61
N ASP A 7 -8.77 -1.39 0.76
CA ASP A 7 -8.37 -1.94 2.06
C ASP A 7 -6.86 -1.71 2.26
N TYR A 8 -6.51 -0.93 3.28
CA TYR A 8 -5.13 -0.58 3.63
C TYR A 8 -4.50 -1.51 4.68
N SER A 9 -5.24 -2.50 5.19
CA SER A 9 -4.81 -3.34 6.31
C SER A 9 -3.49 -4.08 6.05
N PHE A 10 -3.13 -4.36 4.80
CA PHE A 10 -1.85 -5.02 4.49
C PHE A 10 -0.62 -4.16 4.83
N PHE A 11 -0.76 -2.83 4.98
CA PHE A 11 0.34 -1.97 5.41
C PHE A 11 0.82 -2.26 6.84
N GLU A 12 -0.05 -2.82 7.69
CA GLU A 12 0.31 -3.23 9.05
C GLU A 12 1.31 -4.40 9.05
N ASN A 13 1.26 -5.23 8.00
CA ASN A 13 2.12 -6.38 7.78
C ASN A 13 2.93 -6.24 6.48
N PHE A 14 3.31 -5.02 6.13
CA PHE A 14 3.91 -4.71 4.83
C PHE A 14 5.16 -5.54 4.56
N GLU A 15 6.03 -5.76 5.56
CA GLU A 15 7.26 -6.52 5.40
C GLU A 15 7.01 -7.92 4.85
N SER A 16 6.02 -8.62 5.41
CA SER A 16 5.63 -9.96 4.99
C SER A 16 5.12 -9.93 3.55
N CYS A 17 4.24 -8.98 3.21
CA CYS A 17 3.73 -8.81 1.86
C CYS A 17 4.83 -8.49 0.84
N TYR A 18 5.78 -7.64 1.21
CA TYR A 18 6.89 -7.25 0.33
C TYR A 18 7.87 -8.40 0.10
N LYS A 19 8.15 -9.21 1.13
CA LYS A 19 8.97 -10.43 1.00
C LYS A 19 8.36 -11.43 0.01
N ILE A 20 7.03 -11.63 0.07
CA ILE A 20 6.29 -12.45 -0.89
C ILE A 20 6.52 -11.94 -2.32
N GLU A 21 6.40 -10.63 -2.54
CA GLU A 21 6.61 -10.05 -3.85
C GLU A 21 8.04 -10.21 -4.37
N CYS A 22 9.05 -10.01 -3.51
CA CYS A 22 10.45 -10.19 -3.86
C CYS A 22 10.79 -11.64 -4.22
N LYS A 23 10.16 -12.62 -3.56
CA LYS A 23 10.44 -14.05 -3.75
C LYS A 23 9.64 -14.71 -4.87
N LYS A 24 8.65 -14.02 -5.47
CA LYS A 24 7.73 -14.60 -6.46
C LYS A 24 8.39 -15.24 -7.68
N GLU A 25 9.59 -14.81 -8.03
CA GLU A 25 10.37 -15.34 -9.17
C GLU A 25 11.45 -16.37 -8.78
N GLN A 26 11.87 -16.42 -7.52
CA GLN A 26 12.89 -17.39 -7.02
C GLN A 26 12.31 -18.79 -6.82
N ALA A 27 11.00 -18.83 -6.86
CA ALA A 27 10.14 -19.94 -6.62
C ALA A 27 10.22 -20.80 -7.92
N ASN A 28 10.79 -22.02 -7.89
CA ASN A 28 10.92 -22.95 -9.03
C ASN A 28 9.55 -23.50 -9.53
N PHE A 29 8.59 -22.62 -9.81
CA PHE A 29 7.21 -22.95 -10.22
C PHE A 29 7.10 -22.93 -11.74
N VAL A 30 7.90 -23.75 -12.42
CA VAL A 30 7.97 -23.75 -13.87
C VAL A 30 7.24 -24.97 -14.39
N THR A 31 5.90 -24.86 -14.50
CA THR A 31 5.14 -24.98 -15.77
C THR A 31 3.66 -25.28 -15.57
N GLU A 32 3.26 -26.10 -14.58
CA GLU A 32 1.85 -26.56 -14.49
C GLU A 32 0.87 -25.47 -14.03
N TYR A 33 1.25 -24.64 -13.04
CA TYR A 33 0.33 -23.67 -12.44
C TYR A 33 0.10 -22.39 -13.27
N THR A 34 0.97 -22.07 -14.23
CA THR A 34 0.74 -20.92 -15.12
C THR A 34 -0.31 -21.21 -16.20
N ASN A 35 -0.72 -22.48 -16.34
CA ASN A 35 -1.74 -22.90 -17.29
C ASN A 35 -3.14 -22.42 -16.88
N TYR A 36 -3.39 -22.17 -15.58
CA TYR A 36 -4.68 -21.63 -15.11
C TYR A 36 -5.08 -20.31 -15.78
N CYS A 37 -4.10 -19.58 -16.32
CA CYS A 37 -4.27 -18.29 -16.97
C CYS A 37 -4.30 -18.36 -18.51
N LYS A 38 -4.13 -19.56 -19.12
CA LYS A 38 -4.04 -19.72 -20.59
C LYS A 38 -5.43 -19.85 -21.23
N ASP A 39 -6.35 -20.56 -20.59
CA ASP A 39 -7.67 -20.87 -21.17
C ASP A 39 -8.75 -19.83 -20.84
N THR A 40 -8.37 -18.74 -20.15
CA THR A 40 -9.31 -17.84 -19.50
C THR A 40 -9.92 -16.78 -20.41
N GLN A 41 -9.63 -16.80 -21.72
CA GLN A 41 -10.14 -15.87 -22.76
C GLN A 41 -10.41 -14.46 -22.20
N PHE A 42 -9.35 -13.68 -21.96
CA PHE A 42 -9.50 -12.28 -21.59
C PHE A 42 -9.83 -11.48 -22.86
N THR A 43 -11.10 -11.17 -23.10
CA THR A 43 -11.52 -10.25 -24.15
C THR A 43 -10.80 -8.90 -23.96
N TYR A 44 -10.17 -8.37 -25.02
CA TYR A 44 -9.41 -7.10 -25.03
C TYR A 44 -8.01 -7.11 -24.37
N ASN A 45 -7.39 -8.28 -24.25
CA ASN A 45 -6.00 -8.44 -23.77
C ASN A 45 -4.95 -8.02 -24.83
N ASN A 46 -4.94 -6.74 -25.19
CA ASN A 46 -3.94 -6.15 -26.09
C ASN A 46 -2.52 -6.42 -25.53
N GLY A 47 -1.78 -7.32 -26.16
CA GLY A 47 -0.39 -7.61 -25.80
C GLY A 47 -0.16 -8.57 -24.62
N ASN A 48 -1.13 -9.42 -24.27
CA ASN A 48 -0.97 -10.46 -23.23
C ASN A 48 -0.73 -9.96 -21.79
N GLN A 49 -0.91 -8.67 -21.53
CA GLN A 49 -0.67 -8.05 -20.22
C GLN A 49 -1.51 -8.67 -19.10
N VAL A 50 -2.80 -8.94 -19.35
CA VAL A 50 -3.71 -9.49 -18.33
C VAL A 50 -3.34 -10.94 -18.01
N VAL A 51 -2.93 -11.71 -19.01
CA VAL A 51 -2.40 -13.09 -18.81
C VAL A 51 -1.14 -13.05 -17.96
N HIS A 52 -0.24 -12.09 -18.19
CA HIS A 52 0.96 -11.92 -17.37
C HIS A 52 0.62 -11.57 -15.92
N ILE A 53 -0.33 -10.65 -15.71
CA ILE A 53 -0.83 -10.29 -14.37
C ILE A 53 -1.43 -11.50 -13.67
N CYS A 54 -2.25 -12.31 -14.37
CA CYS A 54 -2.81 -13.54 -13.83
C CYS A 54 -1.70 -14.52 -13.39
N LYS A 55 -0.69 -14.75 -14.24
CA LYS A 55 0.43 -15.65 -13.90
C LYS A 55 1.18 -15.16 -12.65
N ASN A 56 1.41 -13.85 -12.54
CA ASN A 56 2.08 -13.28 -11.38
C ASN A 56 1.20 -13.32 -10.10
N MET A 57 -0.11 -13.19 -10.23
CA MET A 57 -1.04 -13.42 -9.10
C MET A 57 -0.89 -14.84 -8.55
N VAL A 58 -0.84 -15.85 -9.42
CA VAL A 58 -0.63 -17.25 -9.01
C VAL A 58 0.73 -17.42 -8.31
N LYS A 59 1.80 -16.82 -8.86
CA LYS A 59 3.13 -16.83 -8.23
C LYS A 59 3.10 -16.19 -6.84
N LEU A 60 2.47 -15.03 -6.69
CA LEU A 60 2.34 -14.34 -5.40
C LEU A 60 1.61 -15.19 -4.37
N TYR A 61 0.47 -15.78 -4.75
CA TYR A 61 -0.28 -16.68 -3.88
C TYR A 61 0.59 -17.86 -3.44
N ASN A 62 1.25 -18.55 -4.37
CA ASN A 62 2.10 -19.69 -4.03
C ASN A 62 3.26 -19.31 -3.12
N SER A 63 3.94 -18.19 -3.39
CA SER A 63 5.00 -17.69 -2.53
C SER A 63 4.51 -17.40 -1.11
N ALA A 64 3.33 -16.80 -0.98
CA ALA A 64 2.72 -16.53 0.31
C ALA A 64 2.35 -17.81 1.08
N ILE A 65 1.79 -18.81 0.39
CA ILE A 65 1.43 -20.09 1.01
C ILE A 65 2.68 -20.82 1.51
N LEU A 66 3.78 -20.80 0.76
CA LEU A 66 5.04 -21.44 1.15
C LEU A 66 5.74 -20.71 2.29
N GLU A 67 5.81 -19.38 2.22
CA GLU A 67 6.39 -18.55 3.28
C GLU A 67 5.64 -18.71 4.61
N HIS A 68 4.38 -19.12 4.56
CA HIS A 68 3.54 -19.34 5.72
C HIS A 68 3.28 -20.81 6.06
N GLY A 69 4.00 -21.75 5.43
CA GLY A 69 3.87 -23.18 5.72
C GLY A 69 2.44 -23.70 5.55
N TYR A 70 1.72 -23.21 4.53
CA TYR A 70 0.33 -23.53 4.25
C TYR A 70 -0.68 -23.12 5.34
N SER A 71 -0.27 -22.28 6.29
CA SER A 71 -1.13 -21.80 7.37
C SER A 71 -2.08 -20.70 6.90
N LYS A 72 -3.37 -21.05 6.79
CA LYS A 72 -4.48 -20.11 6.60
C LYS A 72 -4.44 -18.95 7.60
N LYS A 73 -4.07 -19.25 8.85
CA LYS A 73 -4.00 -18.26 9.93
C LYS A 73 -2.95 -17.19 9.59
N HIS A 74 -1.73 -17.58 9.23
CA HIS A 74 -0.68 -16.61 8.89
C HIS A 74 -0.99 -15.84 7.60
N PHE A 75 -1.55 -16.50 6.59
CA PHE A 75 -1.97 -15.85 5.34
C PHE A 75 -3.01 -14.75 5.58
N THR A 76 -4.01 -15.02 6.43
CA THR A 76 -5.07 -14.07 6.75
C THR A 76 -4.59 -12.99 7.73
N GLN A 77 -3.83 -13.36 8.76
CA GLN A 77 -3.29 -12.40 9.74
C GLN A 77 -2.34 -11.38 9.10
N ASN A 78 -1.61 -11.78 8.05
CA ASN A 78 -0.73 -10.88 7.32
C ASN A 78 -1.45 -10.05 6.24
N ASN A 79 -2.79 -10.16 6.12
CA ASN A 79 -3.59 -9.45 5.11
C ASN A 79 -3.07 -9.66 3.68
N VAL A 80 -2.61 -10.87 3.39
CA VAL A 80 -2.11 -11.26 2.06
C VAL A 80 -3.19 -11.15 0.97
N PRO A 81 -4.47 -11.54 1.19
CA PRO A 81 -5.52 -11.32 0.18
C PRO A 81 -5.65 -9.86 -0.24
N GLU A 82 -5.62 -8.95 0.73
CA GLU A 82 -5.73 -7.51 0.54
C GLU A 82 -4.52 -6.97 -0.23
N PHE A 83 -3.32 -7.46 0.10
CA PHE A 83 -2.11 -7.17 -0.67
C PHE A 83 -2.20 -7.65 -2.12
N ILE A 84 -2.61 -8.89 -2.36
CA ILE A 84 -2.73 -9.45 -3.73
C ILE A 84 -3.76 -8.63 -4.53
N ASN A 85 -4.89 -8.27 -3.93
CA ASN A 85 -5.88 -7.43 -4.59
C ASN A 85 -5.34 -6.05 -4.95
N TYR A 86 -4.61 -5.40 -4.03
CA TYR A 86 -3.91 -4.14 -4.31
C TYR A 86 -2.90 -4.32 -5.47
N TRP A 87 -2.09 -5.36 -5.42
CA TRP A 87 -1.05 -5.63 -6.42
C TRP A 87 -1.65 -5.78 -7.82
N ILE A 88 -2.73 -6.55 -7.97
CA ILE A 88 -3.45 -6.71 -9.24
C ILE A 88 -3.95 -5.37 -9.76
N ASN A 89 -4.58 -4.56 -8.91
CA ASN A 89 -5.10 -3.25 -9.30
C ASN A 89 -4.00 -2.27 -9.70
N LYS A 90 -2.85 -2.30 -9.01
CA LYS A 90 -1.64 -1.53 -9.37
C LYS A 90 -1.15 -1.91 -10.76
N GLU A 91 -1.01 -3.20 -11.06
CA GLU A 91 -0.49 -3.65 -12.36
C GLU A 91 -1.49 -3.42 -13.50
N LEU A 92 -2.80 -3.65 -13.29
CA LEU A 92 -3.83 -3.29 -14.28
C LEU A 92 -3.84 -1.79 -14.58
N THR A 93 -3.65 -0.95 -13.56
CA THR A 93 -3.55 0.51 -13.73
C THR A 93 -2.30 0.92 -14.52
N LYS A 94 -1.14 0.29 -14.23
CA LYS A 94 0.12 0.53 -14.97
C LYS A 94 0.04 0.08 -16.42
N ALA A 95 -0.67 -1.01 -16.68
CA ALA A 95 -0.95 -1.51 -18.02
C ALA A 95 -1.87 -0.59 -18.85
N GLY A 96 -2.41 0.48 -18.24
CA GLY A 96 -3.27 1.44 -18.94
C GLY A 96 -4.69 0.93 -19.15
N ILE A 97 -5.10 -0.15 -18.47
CA ILE A 97 -6.44 -0.70 -18.57
C ILE A 97 -7.45 0.31 -17.99
N ASN A 98 -8.49 0.61 -18.78
CA ASN A 98 -9.54 1.54 -18.36
C ASN A 98 -10.42 0.94 -17.24
N ASP A 99 -11.22 1.80 -16.59
CA ASP A 99 -11.95 1.42 -15.39
C ASP A 99 -13.01 0.34 -15.63
N ASP A 100 -13.74 0.40 -16.76
CA ASP A 100 -14.78 -0.58 -17.07
C ASP A 100 -14.19 -1.97 -17.35
N MET A 101 -13.08 -2.03 -18.09
CA MET A 101 -12.35 -3.28 -18.35
C MET A 101 -11.71 -3.83 -17.08
N ARG A 102 -11.18 -2.97 -16.19
CA ARG A 102 -10.56 -3.41 -14.94
C ARG A 102 -11.55 -4.17 -14.05
N SER A 103 -12.79 -3.69 -13.94
CA SER A 103 -13.86 -4.40 -13.23
C SER A 103 -14.12 -5.81 -13.78
N GLN A 104 -14.15 -5.96 -15.11
CA GLN A 104 -14.35 -7.26 -15.76
C GLN A 104 -13.16 -8.20 -15.51
N PHE A 105 -11.94 -7.68 -15.63
CA PHE A 105 -10.74 -8.49 -15.37
C PHE A 105 -10.63 -8.90 -13.91
N CYS A 106 -10.91 -8.02 -12.95
CA CYS A 106 -10.92 -8.39 -11.53
C CYS A 106 -11.91 -9.51 -11.24
N LYS A 107 -13.15 -9.46 -11.79
CA LYS A 107 -14.12 -10.56 -11.66
C LYS A 107 -13.61 -11.86 -12.27
N LYS A 108 -12.96 -11.79 -13.43
CA LYS A 108 -12.40 -12.98 -14.08
C LYS A 108 -11.23 -13.55 -13.27
N LEU A 109 -10.33 -12.72 -12.77
CA LEU A 109 -9.21 -13.12 -11.90
C LEU A 109 -9.70 -13.74 -10.60
N ASP A 110 -10.71 -13.14 -9.95
CA ASP A 110 -11.38 -13.71 -8.77
C ASP A 110 -11.93 -15.10 -9.08
N SER A 111 -12.62 -15.24 -10.22
CA SER A 111 -13.16 -16.54 -10.63
C SER A 111 -12.04 -17.57 -10.78
N ILE A 112 -10.88 -17.25 -11.36
CA ILE A 112 -9.79 -18.20 -11.62
C ILE A 112 -9.16 -18.74 -10.32
N THR A 113 -9.32 -18.06 -9.18
CA THR A 113 -8.76 -18.51 -7.89
C THR A 113 -9.16 -19.94 -7.53
N HIS A 114 -10.38 -20.38 -7.87
CA HIS A 114 -10.84 -21.75 -7.61
C HIS A 114 -9.95 -22.85 -8.19
N ASN A 115 -9.15 -22.54 -9.23
CA ASN A 115 -8.27 -23.51 -9.87
C ASN A 115 -7.01 -23.82 -9.07
N PHE A 116 -6.60 -22.95 -8.14
CA PHE A 116 -5.33 -23.08 -7.43
C PHE A 116 -5.41 -22.80 -5.92
N ASP A 117 -6.47 -22.14 -5.46
CA ASP A 117 -6.72 -21.82 -4.05
C ASP A 117 -7.73 -22.79 -3.44
N ASN A 118 -7.28 -24.02 -3.20
CA ASN A 118 -8.09 -25.08 -2.59
C ASN A 118 -8.65 -24.69 -1.21
N GLN A 119 -7.98 -23.76 -0.50
CA GLN A 119 -8.37 -23.28 0.82
C GLN A 119 -9.35 -22.09 0.78
N GLN A 120 -9.67 -21.60 -0.42
CA GLN A 120 -10.56 -20.46 -0.67
C GLN A 120 -10.13 -19.18 0.09
N LEU A 121 -8.84 -18.94 0.21
CA LEU A 121 -8.24 -17.78 0.89
C LEU A 121 -8.42 -16.46 0.12
N LEU A 122 -8.48 -16.53 -1.21
CA LEU A 122 -8.70 -15.42 -2.13
C LEU A 122 -10.15 -15.34 -2.64
N LYS A 123 -11.02 -16.25 -2.22
CA LYS A 123 -12.42 -16.26 -2.66
C LYS A 123 -13.11 -14.93 -2.36
N ASN A 124 -13.64 -14.29 -3.41
CA ASN A 124 -14.29 -12.98 -3.34
C ASN A 124 -13.39 -11.83 -2.85
N LYS A 125 -12.06 -12.02 -2.88
CA LYS A 125 -11.08 -11.03 -2.41
C LYS A 125 -10.50 -10.20 -3.55
N ILE A 126 -10.68 -10.61 -4.81
CA ILE A 126 -10.18 -9.85 -5.96
C ILE A 126 -11.31 -8.97 -6.51
N TYR A 127 -11.12 -7.66 -6.45
CA TYR A 127 -12.11 -6.67 -6.86
C TYR A 127 -11.45 -5.40 -7.41
N ASP A 128 -12.18 -4.66 -8.24
CA ASP A 128 -11.70 -3.38 -8.78
C ASP A 128 -11.68 -2.30 -7.68
N ILE A 129 -10.50 -1.71 -7.48
CA ILE A 129 -10.28 -0.54 -6.65
C ILE A 129 -10.27 0.69 -7.56
N LYS A 130 -10.96 1.76 -7.16
CA LYS A 130 -10.99 3.00 -7.95
C LYS A 130 -9.57 3.48 -8.24
N LYS A 131 -9.29 3.87 -9.49
CA LYS A 131 -7.96 4.31 -9.95
C LYS A 131 -7.33 5.39 -9.05
N LYS A 132 -8.12 6.34 -8.55
CA LYS A 132 -7.63 7.37 -7.62
C LYS A 132 -7.11 6.79 -6.31
N ASP A 133 -7.74 5.73 -5.81
CA ASP A 133 -7.41 5.09 -4.54
C ASP A 133 -6.20 4.18 -4.72
N VAL A 134 -6.12 3.44 -5.84
CA VAL A 134 -4.91 2.68 -6.25
C VAL A 134 -3.68 3.59 -6.28
N LYS A 135 -3.80 4.79 -6.86
CA LYS A 135 -2.71 5.77 -6.86
C LYS A 135 -2.31 6.20 -5.45
N ALA A 136 -3.27 6.31 -4.52
CA ALA A 136 -3.01 6.68 -3.12
C ALA A 136 -2.26 5.55 -2.41
N MET A 137 -2.77 4.31 -2.51
CA MET A 137 -2.12 3.12 -1.99
C MET A 137 -0.70 2.97 -2.54
N ASN A 138 -0.48 3.26 -3.83
CA ASN A 138 0.85 3.17 -4.42
C ASN A 138 1.86 4.15 -3.80
N ILE A 139 1.44 5.36 -3.41
CA ILE A 139 2.32 6.30 -2.69
C ILE A 139 2.79 5.67 -1.37
N LEU A 140 1.87 5.11 -0.57
CA LEU A 140 2.21 4.42 0.68
C LEU A 140 3.07 3.18 0.44
N TYR A 141 2.78 2.40 -0.60
CA TYR A 141 3.57 1.23 -0.93
C TYR A 141 5.02 1.57 -1.22
N GLU A 142 5.27 2.59 -2.05
CA GLU A 142 6.66 2.99 -2.35
C GLU A 142 7.36 3.50 -1.09
N PHE A 143 6.65 4.14 -0.17
CA PHE A 143 7.18 4.57 1.12
C PHE A 143 7.68 3.45 2.01
N TYR A 144 6.82 2.46 2.25
CA TYR A 144 7.21 1.30 3.04
C TYR A 144 8.33 0.54 2.34
N LYS A 145 8.21 0.30 1.02
CA LYS A 145 9.22 -0.38 0.21
C LYS A 145 10.59 0.26 0.34
N ILE A 146 10.70 1.58 0.15
CA ILE A 146 11.97 2.30 0.20
C ILE A 146 12.62 2.20 1.59
N PHE A 147 11.83 2.22 2.66
CA PHE A 147 12.34 1.99 4.03
C PHE A 147 12.93 0.59 4.18
N TYR A 148 12.21 -0.45 3.73
CA TYR A 148 12.69 -1.83 3.80
C TYR A 148 13.90 -2.11 2.91
N GLU A 149 13.95 -1.49 1.72
CA GLU A 149 15.09 -1.61 0.82
C GLU A 149 16.34 -0.95 1.40
N LEU A 150 16.20 0.22 2.04
CA LEU A 150 17.32 0.88 2.70
C LEU A 150 17.91 -0.01 3.81
N ALA A 151 17.06 -0.64 4.63
CA ALA A 151 17.49 -1.55 5.69
C ALA A 151 18.29 -2.75 5.15
N GLN A 152 18.03 -3.19 3.92
CA GLN A 152 18.70 -4.34 3.30
C GLN A 152 19.93 -3.96 2.48
N LYS A 153 19.86 -2.85 1.73
CA LYS A 153 20.89 -2.42 0.77
C LYS A 153 21.95 -1.50 1.39
N GLY A 154 21.68 -0.91 2.56
CA GLY A 154 22.64 -0.08 3.29
C GLY A 154 22.99 1.25 2.59
N ASN A 155 24.17 1.80 2.90
CA ASN A 155 24.58 3.17 2.54
C ASN A 155 24.50 3.49 1.05
N ASN A 156 24.79 2.51 0.19
CA ASN A 156 24.79 2.70 -1.27
C ASN A 156 23.39 3.08 -1.80
N TYR A 157 22.33 2.85 -1.02
CA TYR A 157 20.96 3.18 -1.37
C TYR A 157 20.43 4.43 -0.64
N LEU A 158 21.23 5.08 0.22
CA LEU A 158 20.78 6.21 1.04
C LEU A 158 20.34 7.41 0.19
N GLN A 159 21.10 7.76 -0.86
CA GLN A 159 20.75 8.90 -1.71
C GLN A 159 19.44 8.65 -2.47
N ASP A 160 19.28 7.47 -3.06
CA ASP A 160 18.04 7.06 -3.73
C ASP A 160 16.87 7.04 -2.75
N PHE A 161 17.09 6.55 -1.53
CA PHE A 161 16.12 6.61 -0.44
C PHE A 161 15.68 8.06 -0.20
N LEU A 162 16.62 8.99 0.04
CA LEU A 162 16.30 10.38 0.37
C LEU A 162 15.51 11.09 -0.74
N VAL A 163 15.92 10.88 -2.00
CA VAL A 163 15.25 11.48 -3.16
C VAL A 163 13.83 10.92 -3.30
N ASN A 164 13.67 9.60 -3.31
CA ASN A 164 12.37 8.97 -3.55
C ASN A 164 11.41 9.17 -2.38
N PHE A 165 11.91 9.02 -1.15
CA PHE A 165 11.13 9.27 0.06
C PHE A 165 10.59 10.70 0.09
N ARG A 166 11.43 11.69 -0.24
CA ARG A 166 11.02 13.09 -0.33
C ARG A 166 9.96 13.31 -1.41
N LYS A 167 10.14 12.73 -2.59
CA LYS A 167 9.15 12.84 -3.67
C LYS A 167 7.79 12.29 -3.23
N ASN A 168 7.77 11.05 -2.75
CA ASN A 168 6.55 10.35 -2.33
C ASN A 168 5.86 11.04 -1.15
N TYR A 169 6.62 11.62 -0.22
CA TYR A 169 6.06 12.36 0.92
C TYR A 169 5.36 13.63 0.53
N ASN A 170 5.94 14.40 -0.37
CA ASN A 170 5.28 15.61 -0.83
C ASN A 170 4.03 15.28 -1.66
N GLU A 171 4.10 14.25 -2.52
CA GLU A 171 2.92 13.77 -3.24
C GLU A 171 1.83 13.27 -2.29
N GLY A 172 2.21 12.57 -1.21
CA GLY A 172 1.29 12.13 -0.17
C GLY A 172 0.65 13.28 0.60
N LEU A 173 1.42 14.26 1.07
CA LEU A 173 0.85 15.43 1.75
C LEU A 173 -0.11 16.20 0.84
N ILE A 174 0.31 16.51 -0.40
CA ILE A 174 -0.55 17.20 -1.37
C ILE A 174 -1.86 16.43 -1.56
N LYS A 175 -1.79 15.11 -1.71
CA LYS A 175 -2.98 14.28 -1.89
C LYS A 175 -3.87 14.26 -0.63
N CYS A 176 -3.28 14.21 0.54
CA CYS A 176 -4.01 14.23 1.79
C CYS A 176 -4.78 15.55 1.98
N PHE A 177 -4.11 16.70 1.80
CA PHE A 177 -4.72 18.01 2.04
C PHE A 177 -5.63 18.48 0.90
N ASN A 178 -5.24 18.25 -0.36
CA ASN A 178 -6.01 18.74 -1.51
C ASN A 178 -7.04 17.71 -2.01
N GLY A 179 -6.83 16.43 -1.74
CA GLY A 179 -7.68 15.35 -2.25
C GLY A 179 -8.86 14.97 -1.35
N ALA A 180 -8.93 15.52 -0.13
CA ALA A 180 -9.91 15.17 0.90
C ALA A 180 -10.05 13.65 1.15
N ASP A 181 -8.98 12.89 0.92
CA ASP A 181 -8.94 11.44 1.10
C ASP A 181 -8.56 11.12 2.55
N VAL A 182 -9.54 11.21 3.45
CA VAL A 182 -9.36 11.06 4.90
C VAL A 182 -8.76 9.70 5.24
N LYS A 183 -9.16 8.62 4.55
CA LYS A 183 -8.61 7.28 4.76
C LYS A 183 -7.13 7.24 4.42
N PHE A 184 -6.75 7.76 3.25
CA PHE A 184 -5.34 7.85 2.88
C PHE A 184 -4.53 8.73 3.84
N CYS A 185 -5.06 9.88 4.27
CA CYS A 185 -4.42 10.74 5.28
C CYS A 185 -4.12 9.99 6.58
N HIS A 186 -5.07 9.21 7.05
CA HIS A 186 -4.92 8.41 8.26
C HIS A 186 -3.78 7.40 8.11
N GLU A 187 -3.74 6.67 7.00
CA GLU A 187 -2.69 5.68 6.74
C GLU A 187 -1.31 6.32 6.50
N LEU A 188 -1.26 7.50 5.86
CA LEU A 188 -0.03 8.29 5.77
C LEU A 188 0.48 8.68 7.16
N ASN A 189 -0.41 9.07 8.08
CA ASN A 189 -0.02 9.37 9.46
C ASN A 189 0.50 8.13 10.21
N LYS A 190 -0.08 6.94 9.97
CA LYS A 190 0.46 5.68 10.51
C LYS A 190 1.90 5.45 10.02
N TYR A 191 2.15 5.62 8.72
CA TYR A 191 3.51 5.50 8.17
C TYR A 191 4.49 6.49 8.79
N ILE A 192 4.09 7.76 8.94
CA ILE A 192 4.90 8.81 9.58
C ILE A 192 5.35 8.36 10.97
N LYS A 193 4.42 7.85 11.78
CA LYS A 193 4.72 7.33 13.13
C LYS A 193 5.65 6.13 13.06
N PHE A 194 5.39 5.17 12.16
CA PHE A 194 6.24 4.01 11.91
C PHE A 194 7.68 4.41 11.58
N TYR A 195 7.87 5.35 10.65
CA TYR A 195 9.20 5.83 10.25
C TYR A 195 9.93 6.47 11.43
N GLU A 196 9.28 7.40 12.14
CA GLU A 196 9.92 8.12 13.25
C GLU A 196 10.33 7.19 14.39
N GLN A 197 9.54 6.14 14.65
CA GLN A 197 9.86 5.11 15.64
C GLN A 197 11.02 4.21 15.21
N ARG A 198 11.15 3.91 13.91
CA ARG A 198 12.11 2.91 13.41
C ARG A 198 13.35 3.48 12.74
N LYS A 199 13.39 4.77 12.41
CA LYS A 199 14.56 5.41 11.78
C LYS A 199 15.85 5.28 12.60
N GLY A 200 15.76 5.08 13.92
CA GLY A 200 16.91 4.77 14.76
C GLY A 200 17.60 3.44 14.39
N GLN A 201 16.84 2.47 13.89
CA GLN A 201 17.37 1.19 13.39
C GLN A 201 18.23 1.37 12.13
N LEU A 202 18.00 2.48 11.41
CA LEU A 202 18.76 2.88 10.23
C LEU A 202 19.92 3.82 10.57
N SER A 203 20.18 4.10 11.85
CA SER A 203 21.19 5.07 12.29
C SER A 203 22.54 4.80 11.64
N ASN A 204 23.07 3.57 11.73
CA ASN A 204 24.34 3.17 11.12
C ASN A 204 24.38 3.34 9.58
N ILE A 205 23.23 3.53 8.93
CA ILE A 205 23.11 3.69 7.48
C ILE A 205 23.07 5.18 7.08
N CYS A 206 22.62 6.05 7.98
CA CYS A 206 22.39 7.45 7.71
C CYS A 206 23.60 8.32 8.11
N ASP A 207 23.83 9.41 7.39
CA ASP A 207 24.93 10.34 7.65
C ASP A 207 25.01 10.76 9.14
N ASN A 208 26.23 10.70 9.70
CA ASN A 208 26.50 10.99 11.12
C ASN A 208 25.63 10.20 12.11
N ASN A 209 25.25 8.98 11.73
CA ASN A 209 24.36 8.10 12.46
C ASN A 209 22.95 8.66 12.72
N LYS A 210 22.51 9.64 11.91
CA LYS A 210 21.24 10.35 12.11
C LYS A 210 20.42 10.42 10.83
N CYS A 211 19.42 9.55 10.74
CA CYS A 211 18.44 9.66 9.66
C CYS A 211 17.64 10.96 9.77
N PRO A 212 17.35 11.63 8.63
CA PRO A 212 16.58 12.87 8.66
C PRO A 212 15.21 12.67 9.31
N SER A 213 14.79 13.61 10.15
CA SER A 213 13.38 13.64 10.57
C SER A 213 12.50 14.03 9.39
N LEU A 214 11.26 13.56 9.41
CA LEU A 214 10.26 13.95 8.42
C LEU A 214 10.13 15.47 8.33
N LYS A 215 10.08 16.17 9.49
CA LYS A 215 10.07 17.64 9.56
C LYS A 215 11.27 18.31 8.87
N LYS A 216 12.45 17.69 8.88
CA LYS A 216 13.66 18.24 8.24
C LYS A 216 13.63 18.04 6.72
N LEU A 217 13.09 16.92 6.24
CA LEU A 217 12.95 16.64 4.80
C LEU A 217 11.90 17.52 4.13
N THR A 218 10.86 17.87 4.89
CA THR A 218 9.83 18.85 4.53
C THR A 218 10.39 20.22 4.13
N LEU A 219 11.45 20.70 4.80
CA LEU A 219 11.98 22.07 4.64
C LEU A 219 12.86 22.29 3.40
N LEU A 220 13.32 21.24 2.71
CA LEU A 220 14.32 21.35 1.65
C LEU A 220 13.74 21.73 0.27
N LEU A 221 12.46 22.13 0.17
CA LEU A 221 11.72 22.38 -1.07
C LEU A 221 12.03 23.72 -1.76
N SER A 222 11.94 23.70 -3.11
CA SER A 222 11.94 24.90 -3.94
C SER A 222 10.82 25.86 -3.49
N PRO A 223 10.99 27.19 -3.64
CA PRO A 223 10.11 28.19 -3.04
C PRO A 223 8.60 27.97 -3.30
N SER A 224 8.22 27.59 -4.52
CA SER A 224 6.81 27.36 -4.91
C SER A 224 6.16 26.14 -4.25
N LYS A 225 6.93 25.11 -3.90
CA LYS A 225 6.41 23.92 -3.20
C LYS A 225 6.39 24.11 -1.68
N LYS A 226 7.19 25.05 -1.17
CA LYS A 226 7.20 25.44 0.24
C LYS A 226 5.90 26.12 0.66
N GLU A 227 5.28 26.90 -0.22
CA GLU A 227 4.02 27.59 0.02
C GLU A 227 2.83 26.63 0.17
N LEU A 228 2.67 25.68 -0.78
CA LEU A 228 1.67 24.61 -0.67
C LEU A 228 1.85 23.77 0.60
N LEU A 229 3.10 23.58 1.01
CA LEU A 229 3.41 22.80 2.19
C LEU A 229 3.15 23.57 3.49
N ASN A 230 3.37 24.89 3.51
CA ASN A 230 2.95 25.75 4.63
C ASN A 230 1.42 25.75 4.77
N ILE A 231 0.68 25.76 3.66
CA ILE A 231 -0.78 25.62 3.66
C ILE A 231 -1.20 24.26 4.25
N ALA A 232 -0.53 23.17 3.84
CA ALA A 232 -0.74 21.83 4.39
C ALA A 232 -0.43 21.75 5.89
N GLU A 233 0.70 22.31 6.34
CA GLU A 233 1.10 22.31 7.76
C GLU A 233 0.13 23.14 8.62
N ASN A 234 -0.32 24.29 8.10
CA ASN A 234 -1.33 25.12 8.76
C ASN A 234 -2.68 24.40 8.80
N GLY A 235 -3.08 23.75 7.71
CA GLY A 235 -4.27 22.89 7.66
C GLY A 235 -4.21 21.75 8.68
N TYR A 236 -3.06 21.08 8.83
CA TYR A 236 -2.86 20.04 9.84
C TYR A 236 -2.96 20.58 11.26
N LYS A 237 -2.39 21.75 11.55
CA LYS A 237 -2.50 22.38 12.87
C LYS A 237 -3.95 22.73 13.20
N LEU A 238 -4.69 23.26 12.22
CA LEU A 238 -6.11 23.59 12.36
C LEU A 238 -6.97 22.33 12.58
N ILE A 239 -6.83 21.30 11.74
CA ILE A 239 -7.60 20.05 11.84
C ILE A 239 -7.19 19.26 13.10
N GLY A 240 -5.90 19.19 13.42
CA GLY A 240 -5.39 18.53 14.63
C GLY A 240 -5.87 19.22 15.92
N SER A 241 -6.02 20.55 15.91
CA SER A 241 -6.64 21.28 17.03
C SER A 241 -8.15 21.03 17.15
N LEU A 242 -8.84 20.80 16.02
CA LEU A 242 -10.27 20.44 15.97
C LEU A 242 -10.54 19.00 16.40
N HIS A 243 -9.62 18.06 16.14
CA HIS A 243 -9.83 16.65 16.48
C HIS A 243 -9.53 16.31 17.95
N ILE A 244 -8.65 17.07 18.63
CA ILE A 244 -8.40 16.93 20.07
C ILE A 244 -9.57 17.50 20.88
N SER A 245 -10.18 18.60 20.43
CA SER A 245 -11.30 19.24 21.13
C SER A 245 -12.63 18.47 21.03
N TYR A 246 -12.80 17.57 20.06
CA TYR A 246 -14.04 16.79 19.91
C TYR A 246 -14.05 15.45 20.67
N LEU A 247 -12.89 14.96 21.15
CA LEU A 247 -12.79 13.71 21.91
C LEU A 247 -12.80 13.93 23.43
N ASP A 248 -12.44 15.12 23.93
CA ASP A 248 -12.53 15.47 25.35
C ASP A 248 -13.94 15.95 25.79
N GLY A 249 -14.87 16.12 24.85
CA GLY A 249 -16.21 16.67 25.11
C GLY A 249 -17.33 15.64 25.37
N LEU A 250 -17.04 14.33 25.43
CA LEU A 250 -18.07 13.28 25.50
C LEU A 250 -18.00 12.36 26.72
N TYR A 251 -17.21 12.70 27.75
CA TYR A 251 -17.30 12.06 29.07
C TYR A 251 -17.18 13.09 30.20
N SER A 252 -18.27 13.79 30.49
CA SER A 252 -18.73 14.03 31.86
C SER A 252 -20.11 14.67 31.83
N THR A 253 -21.15 13.85 31.93
CA THR A 253 -22.41 14.27 32.55
C THR A 253 -22.52 13.47 33.84
N GLU A 254 -21.82 13.93 34.87
CA GLU A 254 -22.27 13.71 36.25
C GLU A 254 -23.58 14.49 36.40
N THR A 255 -24.68 13.76 36.51
CA THR A 255 -25.93 14.29 37.03
C THR A 255 -25.80 14.37 38.54
N ASP A 256 -25.53 15.57 39.04
CA ASP A 256 -25.87 15.97 40.40
C ASP A 256 -26.88 17.12 40.31
N ASP A 257 -28.16 16.77 40.28
CA ASP A 257 -29.23 17.69 40.65
C ASP A 257 -29.63 17.38 42.10
N VAL A 258 -29.22 18.26 43.01
CA VAL A 258 -29.72 18.38 44.38
C VAL A 258 -30.65 19.59 44.42
N TYR A 259 -31.93 19.33 44.71
CA TYR A 259 -32.77 20.11 45.62
C TYR A 259 -33.81 19.20 46.27
#